data_AF-A0A382SYT6-F1
#
_entry.id   AF-A0A382SYT6-F1
#
_cell.length_a   1.000
_cell.length_b   1.000
_cell.length_c   1.000
_cell.angle_alpha   90.00
_cell.angle_beta   90.00
_cell.angle_gamma   90.00
#
_symmetry.space_group_name_H-M   'P 1'
#
loop_
_entity.id
_entity.type
_entity.pdbx_description
1 polymer ?
#
loop_
_entity_poly.entity_id
_entity_poly.type
_entity_poly.pdbx_seq_one_letter_code
_entity_poly.pdbx_strand_id
1 'polypeptide(L)'
;MKVQVLQHVPYEGIGCMESWLNNKGAEINHTNCYEKFDPINANEIDLAIIMGGPMSVLDEDTCPYLLKEKAYVRDLLNYQTPV
;
A
#
# COMPACT_ATOMS: atom_id res chain seq x y z
N MET A 1 13.74 4.86 6.72
CA MET A 1 12.52 5.18 5.95
C MET A 1 11.62 3.97 5.99
N LYS A 2 10.46 4.06 6.62
CA LYS A 2 9.49 2.97 6.70
C LYS A 2 8.48 3.12 5.57
N VAL A 3 8.44 2.13 4.69
CA VAL A 3 7.61 2.13 3.48
C VAL A 3 6.52 1.09 3.62
N GLN A 4 5.27 1.50 3.39
CA GLN A 4 4.14 0.60 3.31
C GLN A 4 3.75 0.37 1.86
N VAL A 5 3.72 -0.88 1.43
CA VAL A 5 3.23 -1.30 0.12
C VAL A 5 1.86 -1.93 0.27
N LEU A 6 0.88 -1.44 -0.48
CA LEU A 6 -0.41 -2.11 -0.67
C LEU A 6 -0.37 -2.88 -1.98
N GLN A 7 -0.50 -4.21 -1.90
CA GLN A 7 -0.42 -5.10 -3.05
C GLN A 7 -1.76 -5.80 -3.29
N HIS A 8 -2.29 -5.67 -4.50
CA HIS A 8 -3.64 -6.14 -4.83
C HIS A 8 -3.68 -7.54 -5.44
N VAL A 9 -2.56 -8.00 -6.00
CA VAL A 9 -2.39 -9.36 -6.56
C VAL A 9 -0.96 -9.88 -6.35
N PRO A 10 -0.74 -11.21 -6.25
CA PRO A 10 0.56 -11.78 -5.89
C PRO A 10 1.68 -11.52 -6.89
N TYR A 11 1.35 -11.20 -8.15
CA TYR A 11 2.31 -11.02 -9.23
C TYR A 11 2.63 -9.54 -9.55
N GLU A 12 2.04 -8.59 -8.84
CA GLU A 12 2.27 -7.15 -9.05
C GLU A 12 3.02 -6.55 -7.86
N GLY A 13 4.33 -6.83 -7.79
CA GLY A 13 5.24 -6.25 -6.81
C GLY A 13 5.78 -4.87 -7.23
N ILE A 14 6.54 -4.22 -6.34
CA ILE A 14 7.07 -2.86 -6.53
C ILE A 14 8.21 -2.74 -7.57
N GLY A 15 8.61 -3.85 -8.21
CA GLY A 15 9.57 -3.87 -9.31
C GLY A 15 10.89 -3.17 -9.00
N CYS A 16 11.34 -2.27 -9.89
CA CYS A 16 12.61 -1.56 -9.74
C CYS A 16 12.70 -0.65 -8.51
N MET A 17 11.56 -0.29 -7.89
CA MET A 17 11.55 0.50 -6.64
C MET A 17 12.17 -0.28 -5.49
N GLU A 18 12.07 -1.62 -5.47
CA GLU A 18 12.64 -2.45 -4.42
C GLU A 18 14.15 -2.23 -4.28
N SER A 19 14.90 -2.31 -5.39
CA SER A 19 16.34 -2.08 -5.37
C SER A 19 16.70 -0.66 -4.94
N TRP A 20 15.92 0.34 -5.34
CA TRP A 20 16.15 1.73 -4.93
C TRP A 20 15.91 1.94 -3.43
N LEU A 21 14.82 1.38 -2.90
CA LEU A 21 14.46 1.43 -1.49
C LEU A 21 15.47 0.66 -0.62
N ASN A 22 15.89 -0.52 -1.04
CA ASN A 22 16.90 -1.32 -0.36
C ASN A 22 18.25 -0.58 -0.30
N ASN A 23 18.67 0.05 -1.40
CA ASN A 23 19.89 0.87 -1.43
C ASN A 23 19.83 2.09 -0.50
N LYS A 24 18.62 2.55 -0.14
CA LYS A 24 18.39 3.61 0.86
C LYS A 24 18.30 3.09 2.29
N GLY A 25 18.39 1.77 2.51
CA GLY A 25 18.17 1.16 3.81
C GLY A 25 16.74 1.33 4.32
N ALA A 26 15.76 1.36 3.40
CA ALA A 26 14.35 1.45 3.76
C ALA A 26 13.84 0.13 4.37
N GLU A 27 12.92 0.23 5.32
CA GLU A 27 12.16 -0.90 5.83
C GLU A 27 10.88 -1.02 5.01
N ILE A 28 10.81 -2.01 4.13
CA ILE A 28 9.68 -2.22 3.22
C ILE A 28 8.73 -3.23 3.84
N ASN A 29 7.48 -2.81 4.06
CA ASN A 29 6.41 -3.64 4.60
C ASN A 29 5.33 -3.84 3.53
N HIS A 30 4.87 -5.08 3.35
CA HIS A 30 3.85 -5.42 2.38
C HIS A 30 2.53 -5.80 3.06
N THR A 31 1.43 -5.28 2.54
CA THR A 31 0.08 -5.74 2.84
C THR A 31 -0.54 -6.33 1.59
N ASN A 32 -0.69 -7.65 1.58
CA ASN A 32 -1.44 -8.38 0.57
C ASN A 32 -2.93 -8.16 0.79
N CYS A 33 -3.49 -7.15 0.13
CA CYS A 33 -4.86 -6.69 0.36
C CYS A 33 -5.91 -7.78 0.06
N TYR A 34 -5.59 -8.66 -0.89
CA TYR A 34 -6.41 -9.81 -1.28
C TYR A 34 -6.43 -10.95 -0.24
N GLU A 35 -5.52 -10.96 0.74
CA GLU A 35 -5.50 -11.94 1.83
C GLU A 35 -6.06 -11.34 3.12
N LYS A 36 -5.46 -10.23 3.55
CA LYS A 36 -5.84 -9.50 4.77
C LYS A 36 -5.38 -8.05 4.66
N PHE A 37 -6.33 -7.13 4.73
CA PHE A 37 -6.03 -5.70 4.80
C PHE A 37 -5.63 -5.30 6.22
N ASP A 38 -4.33 -5.19 6.47
CA ASP A 38 -3.71 -4.87 7.76
C ASP A 38 -2.37 -4.11 7.55
N PRO A 39 -2.40 -2.87 7.02
CA PRO A 39 -1.20 -2.06 6.86
C PRO A 39 -0.75 -1.42 8.18
N ILE A 40 0.52 -1.01 8.24
CA ILE A 40 1.01 -0.16 9.34
C ILE A 40 0.20 1.12 9.39
N ASN A 41 -0.05 1.66 10.59
CA ASN A 41 -0.75 2.91 10.76
C ASN A 41 -0.14 4.05 9.92
N ALA A 42 -0.98 4.86 9.29
CA ALA A 42 -0.55 5.89 8.34
C ALA A 42 0.41 6.95 8.93
N ASN A 43 0.37 7.16 10.25
CA ASN A 43 1.25 8.06 10.99
C ASN A 43 2.57 7.44 11.45
N GLU A 44 2.80 6.15 11.19
CA GLU A 44 4.00 5.41 11.57
C GLU A 44 4.94 5.13 10.37
N ILE A 45 4.58 5.60 9.18
CA ILE A 45 5.31 5.37 7.94
C ILE A 45 5.72 6.68 7.27
N ASP A 46 6.78 6.61 6.48
CA ASP A 46 7.35 7.76 5.76
C ASP A 46 6.88 7.83 4.29
N LEU A 47 6.38 6.72 3.74
CA LEU A 47 5.93 6.59 2.36
C LEU A 47 4.95 5.43 2.23
N ALA A 48 3.85 5.64 1.53
CA ALA A 48 3.00 4.56 1.01
C ALA A 48 3.22 4.36 -0.49
N ILE A 49 3.15 3.12 -0.95
CA ILE A 49 3.16 2.74 -2.38
C ILE A 49 1.93 1.87 -2.61
N ILE A 50 1.04 2.32 -3.48
CA ILE A 50 -0.20 1.61 -3.81
C ILE A 50 -0.03 1.00 -5.19
N MET A 51 0.06 -0.33 -5.25
CA MET A 51 0.29 -1.04 -6.52
C MET A 51 -0.95 -1.01 -7.41
N GLY A 52 -0.81 -1.36 -8.68
CA GLY A 52 -1.97 -1.62 -9.52
C GLY A 52 -2.65 -2.94 -9.17
N GLY A 53 -3.63 -3.29 -9.99
CA GLY A 53 -4.31 -4.58 -9.94
C GLY A 53 -5.37 -4.67 -11.04
N PRO A 54 -5.90 -5.87 -11.31
CA PRO A 54 -6.91 -6.10 -12.36
C PRO A 54 -8.31 -5.56 -12.02
N MET A 55 -8.55 -5.13 -10.78
CA MET A 55 -9.84 -4.62 -10.32
C MET A 55 -10.04 -3.15 -10.64
N SER A 56 -11.29 -2.74 -10.82
CA SER A 56 -11.70 -1.34 -10.81
C SER A 56 -11.72 -0.80 -9.39
N VAL A 57 -11.50 0.50 -9.25
CA VAL A 57 -11.66 1.23 -7.96
C VAL A 57 -13.10 1.20 -7.43
N LEU A 58 -14.07 0.77 -8.24
CA LEU A 58 -15.49 0.66 -7.88
C LEU A 58 -15.91 -0.77 -7.50
N ASP A 59 -15.02 -1.75 -7.61
CA ASP A 59 -15.32 -3.18 -7.39
C ASP A 59 -15.40 -3.54 -5.90
N GLU A 60 -15.98 -2.69 -5.06
CA GLU A 60 -16.04 -2.84 -3.60
C GLU A 60 -16.81 -4.10 -3.16
N ASP A 61 -17.78 -4.54 -3.97
CA ASP A 61 -18.56 -5.76 -3.71
C ASP A 61 -17.69 -7.02 -3.81
N THR A 62 -16.80 -7.08 -4.81
CA THR A 62 -15.91 -8.23 -5.03
C THR A 62 -14.56 -8.08 -4.33
N CYS A 63 -14.17 -6.84 -4.01
CA CYS A 63 -12.94 -6.49 -3.33
C CYS A 63 -13.23 -5.59 -2.11
N PRO A 64 -13.80 -6.14 -1.01
CA PRO A 64 -14.21 -5.33 0.14
C PRO A 64 -13.06 -4.58 0.84
N TYR A 65 -11.81 -4.99 0.62
CA TYR A 65 -10.65 -4.27 1.11
C TYR A 65 -10.52 -2.86 0.51
N LEU A 66 -11.10 -2.59 -0.67
CA LEU A 66 -11.05 -1.27 -1.32
C LEU A 66 -11.69 -0.18 -0.45
N LEU A 67 -12.71 -0.51 0.34
CA LEU A 67 -13.31 0.42 1.31
C LEU A 67 -12.30 0.82 2.40
N LYS A 68 -11.52 -0.15 2.88
CA LYS A 68 -10.48 0.06 3.90
C LYS A 68 -9.28 0.79 3.33
N GLU A 69 -8.91 0.49 2.10
CA GLU A 69 -7.86 1.19 1.35
C GLU A 69 -8.20 2.66 1.16
N LYS A 70 -9.41 2.99 0.70
CA LYS A 70 -9.86 4.38 0.57
C LYS A 70 -9.85 5.13 1.90
N ALA A 71 -10.17 4.46 3.00
CA ALA A 71 -10.05 5.03 4.34
C ALA A 71 -8.59 5.27 4.72
N TYR A 72 -7.72 4.29 4.48
CA TYR A 72 -6.29 4.37 4.75
C TYR A 72 -5.60 5.48 3.93
N VAL A 73 -5.98 5.67 2.66
CA VAL A 73 -5.49 6.78 1.82
C VAL A 73 -5.92 8.13 2.37
N ARG A 74 -7.15 8.25 2.89
CA ARG A 74 -7.57 9.48 3.59
C ARG A 74 -6.71 9.75 4.82
N ASP A 75 -6.39 8.72 5.59
CA ASP A 75 -5.53 8.86 6.78
C ASP A 75 -4.11 9.29 6.39
N LEU A 76 -3.51 8.69 5.36
CA LEU A 76 -2.23 9.11 4.79
C LEU A 76 -2.21 10.59 4.43
N LEU A 77 -3.23 11.06 3.70
CA LEU A 77 -3.37 12.46 3.31
C LEU A 77 -3.53 13.38 4.53
N ASN A 78 -4.29 12.95 5.54
CA ASN A 78 -4.47 13.71 6.78
C ASN A 78 -3.14 13.89 7.55
N TYR A 79 -2.27 12.88 7.54
CA TYR A 79 -0.94 12.95 8.14
C TYR A 79 0.11 13.59 7.23
N GLN A 80 -0.28 14.02 6.03
CA GLN A 80 0.63 14.53 5.01
C GLN A 80 1.74 13.52 4.64
N THR A 81 1.45 12.23 4.81
CA THR A 81 2.33 11.15 4.42
C THR A 81 2.38 11.06 2.90
N PRO A 82 3.56 11.03 2.27
CA PRO A 82 3.70 10.78 0.83
C PRO A 82 3.06 9.46 0.40
N VAL A 83 2.33 9.50 -0.72
CA VAL A 83 1.65 8.37 -1.37
C VAL A 83 1.92 8.42 -2.86
#